data_AF-A0A941Y5U1-F1
#
_entry.id   AF-A0A941Y5U1-F1
#
_cell.length_a   1.000
_cell.length_b   1.000
_cell.length_c   1.000
_cell.angle_alpha   90.00
_cell.angle_beta   90.00
_cell.angle_gamma   90.00
#
_symmetry.space_group_name_H-M   'P 1'
#
loop_
_entity.id
_entity.type
_entity.pdbx_description
1 polymer ?
#
loop_
_entity_poly.entity_id
_entity_poly.type
_entity_poly.pdbx_seq_one_letter_code
_entity_poly.pdbx_strand_id
1 'polypeptide(L)'
;MAKVVTTHYEDDLDGTRLGDDELDTVDFTYRGTSYTLELGPNNAARFDADMAKYIEAAIRAQQRGQARDVGPAQGAPVAKARRTGRTEPVGGTSSRTAGRRQVAGRKSVEQLTANQRKAIRAWANSNGHNTSSRGRLPAEVIAAFNAAHA
;
A
#
# COMPACT_ATOMS: atom_id res chain seq x y z
N MET A 1 32.99 -16.54 -20.94
CA MET A 1 31.91 -17.56 -20.81
C MET A 1 30.68 -16.86 -20.27
N ALA A 2 29.49 -17.13 -20.82
CA ALA A 2 28.23 -16.56 -20.32
C ALA A 2 27.53 -17.55 -19.37
N LYS A 3 26.89 -17.06 -18.32
CA LYS A 3 26.10 -17.83 -17.34
C LYS A 3 24.66 -17.31 -17.34
N VAL A 4 23.68 -18.19 -17.53
CA VAL A 4 22.26 -17.90 -17.32
C VAL A 4 21.90 -18.35 -15.91
N VAL A 5 21.21 -17.50 -15.15
CA VAL A 5 20.68 -17.81 -13.81
C VAL A 5 19.16 -17.73 -13.89
N THR A 6 18.50 -18.84 -13.60
CA THR A 6 17.03 -18.93 -13.54
C THR A 6 16.60 -19.10 -12.10
N THR A 7 15.77 -18.19 -11.61
CA THR A 7 15.13 -18.28 -10.30
C THR A 7 13.85 -19.10 -10.44
N HIS A 8 13.61 -20.01 -9.50
CA HIS A 8 12.38 -20.80 -9.43
C HIS A 8 11.85 -20.74 -8.01
N TYR A 9 10.52 -20.72 -7.88
CA TYR A 9 9.83 -20.89 -6.62
C TYR A 9 9.37 -22.34 -6.51
N GLU A 10 9.32 -22.86 -5.29
CA GLU A 10 8.88 -24.22 -5.00
C GLU A 10 7.73 -24.15 -4.00
N ASP A 11 6.68 -24.93 -4.24
CA ASP A 11 5.58 -25.09 -3.30
C ASP A 11 6.09 -25.84 -2.05
N ASP A 12 5.90 -25.27 -0.88
CA ASP A 12 6.42 -25.82 0.38
C ASP A 12 5.77 -27.17 0.78
N LEU A 13 4.60 -27.52 0.24
CA LEU A 13 3.89 -28.76 0.60
C LEU A 13 4.23 -29.94 -0.29
N ASP A 14 4.40 -29.72 -1.59
CA ASP A 14 4.64 -30.79 -2.57
C ASP A 14 5.95 -30.66 -3.36
N GLY A 15 6.66 -29.54 -3.22
CA GLY A 15 7.91 -29.26 -3.92
C GLY A 15 7.73 -29.02 -5.42
N THR A 16 6.50 -28.79 -5.89
CA THR A 16 6.25 -28.45 -7.29
C THR A 16 6.90 -27.12 -7.64
N ARG A 17 7.50 -27.04 -8.82
CA ARG A 17 8.11 -25.80 -9.30
C ARG A 17 7.04 -24.87 -9.83
N LEU A 18 7.02 -23.66 -9.31
CA LEU A 18 6.08 -22.60 -9.63
C LEU A 18 6.78 -21.49 -10.40
N GLY A 19 6.05 -20.89 -11.34
CA GLY A 19 6.39 -19.58 -11.89
C GLY A 19 6.14 -18.47 -10.86
N ASP A 20 6.80 -17.33 -11.04
CA ASP A 20 6.63 -16.14 -10.20
C ASP A 20 5.16 -15.65 -10.14
N ASP A 21 4.37 -15.94 -11.17
CA ASP A 21 2.96 -15.60 -11.32
C ASP A 21 1.99 -16.64 -10.74
N GLU A 22 2.50 -17.82 -10.38
CA GLU A 22 1.74 -18.93 -9.80
C GLU A 22 1.96 -19.05 -8.29
N LEU A 23 2.86 -18.24 -7.73
CA LEU A 23 3.16 -18.23 -6.31
C LEU A 23 2.10 -17.45 -5.52
N ASP A 24 1.47 -18.13 -4.56
CA ASP A 24 0.59 -17.55 -3.56
C ASP A 24 1.22 -17.69 -2.16
N THR A 25 1.38 -16.55 -1.49
CA THR A 25 2.00 -16.47 -0.15
C THR A 25 0.92 -16.39 0.91
N VAL A 26 0.82 -17.42 1.73
CA VAL A 26 -0.15 -17.51 2.83
C VAL A 26 0.51 -17.15 4.15
N ASP A 27 0.13 -16.01 4.72
CA ASP A 27 0.51 -15.59 6.07
C ASP A 27 -0.53 -16.03 7.11
N PHE A 28 -0.13 -16.81 8.10
CA PHE A 28 -1.02 -17.25 9.17
C PHE A 28 -0.35 -17.26 10.55
N THR A 29 -1.16 -17.33 11.60
CA THR A 29 -0.67 -17.40 12.98
C THR A 29 -1.28 -18.61 13.66
N TYR A 30 -0.44 -19.42 14.30
CA TYR A 30 -0.88 -20.57 15.09
C TYR A 30 -0.23 -20.51 16.47
N ARG A 31 -1.08 -20.50 17.51
CA ARG A 31 -0.65 -20.42 18.92
C ARG A 31 0.30 -19.25 19.25
N GLY A 32 0.13 -18.12 18.56
CA GLY A 32 0.92 -16.91 18.78
C GLY A 32 2.23 -16.85 17.99
N THR A 33 2.56 -17.89 17.21
CA THR A 33 3.69 -17.88 16.29
C THR A 33 3.20 -17.59 14.87
N SER A 34 3.84 -16.64 14.19
CA SER A 34 3.56 -16.33 12.79
C SER A 34 4.34 -17.25 11.85
N TYR A 35 3.68 -17.71 10.81
CA TYR A 35 4.22 -18.54 9.75
C TYR A 35 3.86 -17.94 8.40
N THR A 36 4.72 -18.20 7.42
CA THR A 36 4.51 -17.89 6.01
C THR A 36 4.68 -19.20 5.25
N LEU A 37 3.83 -19.43 4.26
CA LEU A 37 3.81 -20.62 3.44
C LEU A 37 3.69 -20.21 1.97
N GLU A 38 4.58 -20.70 1.12
CA GLU A 38 4.63 -20.40 -0.30
C GLU A 38 3.99 -21.57 -1.06
N LEU A 39 2.83 -21.33 -1.70
CA LEU A 39 1.99 -22.36 -2.32
C LEU A 39 1.64 -22.04 -3.77
N GLY A 40 1.43 -23.08 -4.56
CA GLY A 40 0.75 -22.98 -5.86
C GLY A 40 -0.76 -22.81 -5.68
N PRO A 41 -1.48 -22.38 -6.74
CA PRO A 41 -2.90 -22.00 -6.65
C PRO A 41 -3.80 -23.14 -6.17
N ASN A 42 -3.48 -24.39 -6.53
CA ASN A 42 -4.25 -25.56 -6.10
C ASN A 42 -4.09 -25.83 -4.59
N ASN A 43 -2.87 -25.70 -4.07
CA ASN A 43 -2.58 -25.94 -2.66
C ASN A 43 -3.06 -24.78 -1.79
N ALA A 44 -2.94 -23.54 -2.26
CA ALA A 44 -3.52 -22.37 -1.61
C ALA A 44 -5.04 -22.50 -1.46
N ALA A 45 -5.75 -22.87 -2.54
CA ALA A 45 -7.19 -23.10 -2.49
C ALA A 45 -7.58 -24.23 -1.52
N ARG A 46 -6.74 -25.28 -1.44
CA ARG A 46 -6.94 -26.37 -0.48
C ARG A 46 -6.73 -25.90 0.96
N PHE A 47 -5.69 -25.11 1.22
CA PHE A 47 -5.44 -24.53 2.54
C PHE A 47 -6.65 -23.70 3.00
N ASP A 48 -7.19 -22.85 2.13
CA ASP A 48 -8.37 -22.05 2.45
C ASP A 48 -9.59 -22.90 2.77
N ALA A 49 -9.82 -23.98 1.99
CA ALA A 49 -10.92 -24.90 2.22
C ALA A 49 -10.79 -25.63 3.57
N ASP A 50 -9.59 -26.11 3.92
CA ASP A 50 -9.32 -26.80 5.17
C ASP A 50 -9.46 -25.85 6.38
N MET A 51 -9.07 -24.59 6.22
CA MET A 51 -9.18 -23.56 7.25
C MET A 51 -10.60 -23.02 7.44
N ALA A 52 -11.46 -23.09 6.40
CA ALA A 52 -12.81 -22.52 6.42
C ALA A 52 -13.64 -22.98 7.62
N LYS A 53 -13.59 -24.26 7.97
CA LYS A 53 -14.30 -24.83 9.14
C LYS A 53 -13.94 -24.12 10.45
N TYR A 54 -12.66 -23.81 10.64
CA TYR A 54 -12.19 -23.17 11.86
C TYR A 54 -12.49 -21.67 11.85
N ILE A 55 -12.40 -21.02 10.68
CA ILE A 55 -12.71 -19.61 10.51
C ILE A 55 -14.20 -19.33 10.76
N GLU A 56 -15.09 -20.19 10.27
CA GLU A 56 -16.54 -20.06 10.47
C GLU A 56 -16.94 -20.22 11.95
N ALA A 57 -16.30 -21.16 12.65
CA ALA A 57 -16.52 -21.37 14.08
C ALA A 57 -15.82 -20.31 14.97
N ALA A 58 -14.81 -19.63 14.44
CA ALA A 58 -14.04 -18.65 15.20
C ALA A 58 -14.78 -17.33 15.35
N ILE A 59 -14.70 -16.74 16.54
CA ILE A 59 -15.04 -15.33 16.72
C ILE A 59 -13.86 -14.54 16.19
N ARG A 60 -14.12 -13.64 15.22
CA ARG A 60 -13.10 -12.69 14.73
C ARG A 60 -12.46 -12.02 15.94
N ALA A 61 -11.18 -12.30 16.16
CA ALA A 61 -10.43 -11.60 17.18
C ALA A 61 -10.61 -10.10 16.92
N GLN A 62 -11.09 -9.36 17.93
CA GLN A 62 -11.22 -7.91 17.83
C GLN A 62 -9.89 -7.41 17.29
N GLN A 63 -9.90 -6.83 16.09
CA GLN A 63 -8.70 -6.26 15.50
C GLN A 63 -8.19 -5.29 16.54
N ARG A 64 -7.16 -5.69 17.31
CA ARG A 64 -6.47 -4.81 18.24
C ARG A 64 -6.02 -3.70 17.32
N GLY A 65 -6.71 -2.56 17.46
CA GLY A 65 -6.73 -1.54 16.44
C GLY A 65 -5.32 -1.36 15.95
N GLN A 66 -5.11 -1.54 14.65
CA GLN A 66 -4.03 -0.87 13.98
C GLN A 66 -4.15 0.55 14.50
N ALA A 67 -3.27 0.92 15.43
CA ALA A 67 -3.37 2.17 16.14
C ALA A 67 -3.43 3.18 15.02
N ARG A 68 -4.62 3.76 14.83
CA ARG A 68 -4.75 4.90 13.94
C ARG A 68 -3.81 5.87 14.60
N ASP A 69 -2.69 6.09 13.96
CA ASP A 69 -1.75 7.15 14.26
C ASP A 69 -2.56 8.44 14.02
N VAL A 70 -3.43 8.75 14.97
CA VAL A 70 -4.08 10.05 15.11
C VAL A 70 -2.95 10.92 15.62
N GLY A 71 -2.18 11.44 14.65
CA GLY A 71 -1.19 12.47 14.90
C GLY A 71 -1.78 13.55 15.82
N PRO A 72 -0.97 14.13 16.71
CA PRO A 72 -1.47 14.90 17.84
C PRO A 72 -2.35 16.06 17.36
N ALA A 73 -3.57 16.10 17.91
CA ALA A 73 -4.51 17.19 17.73
C ALA A 73 -3.88 18.50 18.23
N GLN A 74 -3.40 19.33 17.30
CA GLN A 74 -3.08 20.72 17.58
C GLN A 74 -4.39 21.48 17.79
N GLY A 75 -4.71 21.77 19.04
CA GLY A 75 -5.91 22.54 19.36
C GLY A 75 -6.17 22.71 20.85
N ALA A 76 -5.19 23.23 21.60
CA ALA A 76 -5.49 23.84 22.90
C ALA A 76 -5.70 25.35 22.69
N PRO A 77 -6.84 25.93 23.09
CA PRO A 77 -7.04 27.36 23.07
C PRO A 77 -6.48 27.96 24.37
N VAL A 78 -5.51 28.87 24.27
CA VAL A 78 -5.16 29.74 25.40
C VAL A 78 -5.24 31.18 24.95
N ALA A 79 -6.36 31.81 25.29
CA ALA A 79 -6.50 33.25 25.27
C ALA A 79 -5.86 33.85 26.53
N LYS A 80 -5.00 34.87 26.38
CA LYS A 80 -5.18 36.21 26.96
C LYS A 80 -3.99 37.14 26.67
N ALA A 81 -4.35 38.40 26.41
CA ALA A 81 -3.52 39.52 26.02
C ALA A 81 -2.70 40.15 27.17
N ARG A 82 -1.56 40.77 26.85
CA ARG A 82 -1.30 42.22 27.11
C ARG A 82 0.03 42.70 26.51
N ARG A 83 -0.01 43.92 25.95
CA ARG A 83 1.10 44.73 25.37
C ARG A 83 2.06 45.24 26.45
N THR A 84 3.31 45.57 26.07
CA THR A 84 3.92 46.94 26.11
C THR A 84 5.38 46.99 25.61
N GLY A 85 5.71 48.00 24.78
CA GLY A 85 7.07 48.58 24.54
C GLY A 85 7.83 48.05 23.29
N ARG A 86 7.86 48.72 22.13
CA ARG A 86 8.67 49.89 21.69
C ARG A 86 10.14 49.54 21.34
N THR A 87 10.44 49.37 20.04
CA THR A 87 11.33 50.20 19.18
C THR A 87 11.56 49.52 17.81
N GLU A 88 11.29 50.23 16.72
CA GLU A 88 11.67 49.99 15.31
C GLU A 88 13.20 50.23 15.10
N PRO A 89 13.92 49.65 14.09
CA PRO A 89 13.74 50.09 12.70
C PRO A 89 13.98 49.07 11.55
N VAL A 90 13.13 49.22 10.52
CA VAL A 90 13.43 49.44 9.07
C VAL A 90 14.43 48.52 8.37
N GLY A 91 13.92 47.68 7.47
CA GLY A 91 14.69 47.11 6.36
C GLY A 91 13.98 46.01 5.56
N GLY A 92 13.40 46.37 4.40
CA GLY A 92 13.46 45.51 3.21
C GLY A 92 12.30 44.54 2.92
N THR A 93 11.41 45.02 2.05
CA THR A 93 10.75 44.25 0.97
C THR A 93 9.54 43.36 1.32
N SER A 94 8.38 43.91 0.97
CA SER A 94 7.11 43.20 0.78
C SER A 94 7.27 41.96 -0.11
N SER A 95 6.89 40.79 0.42
CA SER A 95 6.33 39.71 -0.42
C SER A 95 4.98 39.27 0.14
N ARG A 96 3.98 39.98 -0.37
CA ARG A 96 2.62 39.55 -0.71
C ARG A 96 2.27 38.11 -0.32
N THR A 97 1.25 38.02 0.54
CA THR A 97 0.07 37.15 0.40
C THR A 97 0.19 36.08 -0.67
N ALA A 98 0.63 34.88 -0.28
CA ALA A 98 0.27 33.66 -0.98
C ALA A 98 -0.63 32.87 -0.05
N GLY A 99 -1.91 33.23 -0.08
CA GLY A 99 -2.96 32.35 0.44
C GLY A 99 -2.69 30.95 -0.07
N ARG A 100 -2.60 29.99 0.84
CA ARG A 100 -2.55 28.57 0.52
C ARG A 100 -3.78 28.28 -0.32
N ARG A 101 -3.58 28.29 -1.64
CA ARG A 101 -4.58 27.99 -2.64
C ARG A 101 -5.02 26.57 -2.35
N GLN A 102 -6.14 26.45 -1.62
CA GLN A 102 -6.92 25.23 -1.59
C GLN A 102 -7.31 24.99 -3.04
N VAL A 103 -6.54 24.14 -3.71
CA VAL A 103 -6.83 23.75 -5.09
C VAL A 103 -8.07 22.89 -5.00
N ALA A 104 -9.21 23.56 -5.20
CA ALA A 104 -10.51 22.96 -5.36
C ALA A 104 -10.42 21.83 -6.38
N GLY A 105 -10.96 20.68 -6.01
CA GLY A 105 -11.49 19.69 -6.94
C GLY A 105 -10.51 19.15 -7.97
N ARG A 106 -9.46 18.44 -7.53
CA ARG A 106 -9.00 17.32 -8.37
C ARG A 106 -9.97 16.18 -8.10
N LYS A 107 -10.91 15.99 -9.04
CA LYS A 107 -11.78 14.81 -9.13
C LYS A 107 -10.99 13.60 -8.64
N SER A 108 -11.48 12.95 -7.60
CA SER A 108 -10.92 11.72 -7.08
C SER A 108 -10.92 10.71 -8.22
N VAL A 109 -9.81 10.65 -8.96
CA VAL A 109 -9.49 9.52 -9.83
C VAL A 109 -9.68 8.30 -8.96
N GLU A 110 -10.62 7.44 -9.35
CA GLU A 110 -10.97 6.16 -8.75
C GLU A 110 -9.80 5.67 -7.90
N GLN A 111 -9.93 5.72 -6.58
CA GLN A 111 -8.80 5.44 -5.71
C GLN A 111 -8.53 3.93 -5.76
N LEU A 112 -7.75 3.50 -6.75
CA LEU A 112 -7.25 2.13 -6.84
C LEU A 112 -6.69 1.74 -5.47
N THR A 113 -7.12 0.61 -4.95
CA THR A 113 -6.65 0.12 -3.65
C THR A 113 -5.13 -0.12 -3.70
N ALA A 114 -4.49 -0.20 -2.53
CA ALA A 114 -3.05 -0.49 -2.48
C ALA A 114 -2.71 -1.80 -3.23
N ASN A 115 -3.59 -2.80 -3.13
CA ASN A 115 -3.43 -4.09 -3.80
C ASN A 115 -3.60 -3.97 -5.32
N GLN A 116 -4.62 -3.26 -5.79
CA GLN A 116 -4.80 -3.00 -7.24
C GLN A 116 -3.59 -2.26 -7.84
N ARG A 117 -3.02 -1.29 -7.10
CA ARG A 117 -1.81 -0.59 -7.55
C ARG A 117 -0.58 -1.50 -7.59
N LYS A 118 -0.49 -2.52 -6.74
CA LYS A 118 0.58 -3.53 -6.82
C LYS A 118 0.40 -4.40 -8.07
N ALA A 119 -0.81 -4.89 -8.32
CA ALA A 119 -1.13 -5.72 -9.48
C ALA A 119 -0.85 -4.99 -10.80
N ILE A 120 -1.33 -3.76 -10.95
CA ILE A 120 -1.08 -2.96 -12.17
C ILE A 120 0.42 -2.68 -12.34
N ARG A 121 1.17 -2.48 -11.25
CA ARG A 121 2.62 -2.25 -11.31
C ARG A 121 3.38 -3.49 -11.77
N ALA A 122 3.00 -4.67 -11.27
CA ALA A 122 3.58 -5.93 -11.70
C ALA A 122 3.35 -6.15 -13.21
N TRP A 123 2.10 -6.01 -13.66
CA TRP A 123 1.75 -6.09 -15.08
C TRP A 123 2.52 -5.07 -15.93
N ALA A 124 2.63 -3.83 -15.46
CA ALA A 124 3.34 -2.77 -16.16
C ALA A 124 4.82 -3.09 -16.37
N ASN A 125 5.50 -3.57 -15.33
CA ASN A 125 6.91 -3.94 -15.41
C ASN A 125 7.13 -5.10 -16.39
N SER A 126 6.23 -6.09 -16.40
CA SER A 126 6.27 -7.22 -17.33
C SER A 126 6.00 -6.81 -18.79
N ASN A 127 5.18 -5.78 -18.99
CA ASN A 127 4.89 -5.21 -20.32
C ASN A 127 5.90 -4.12 -20.73
N GLY A 128 7.00 -3.96 -19.98
CA GLY A 128 8.08 -3.01 -20.30
C GLY A 128 7.73 -1.55 -20.02
N HIS A 129 6.65 -1.26 -19.29
CA HIS A 129 6.31 0.10 -18.86
C HIS A 129 7.14 0.50 -17.62
N ASN A 130 7.85 1.62 -17.72
CA ASN A 130 8.63 2.16 -16.60
C ASN A 130 7.72 2.74 -15.51
N THR A 131 7.58 2.03 -14.39
CA THR A 131 6.80 2.50 -13.23
C THR A 131 7.68 2.83 -12.03
N SER A 132 7.31 3.87 -11.28
CA SER A 132 7.99 4.20 -10.02
C SER A 132 7.72 3.14 -8.95
N SER A 133 8.75 2.70 -8.23
CA SER A 133 8.68 1.66 -7.20
C SER A 133 7.72 2.00 -6.05
N ARG A 134 7.38 3.29 -5.86
CA ARG A 134 6.45 3.75 -4.83
C ARG A 134 5.50 4.83 -5.34
N GLY A 135 4.28 4.83 -4.81
CA GLY A 135 3.30 5.89 -5.07
C GLY A 135 2.34 5.63 -6.23
N ARG A 136 1.78 6.72 -6.76
CA ARG A 136 0.71 6.73 -7.77
C ARG A 136 1.24 6.25 -9.12
N LEU A 137 0.52 5.35 -9.78
CA LEU A 137 0.87 4.87 -11.11
C LEU A 137 0.57 5.94 -12.17
N PRO A 138 1.35 6.00 -13.26
CA PRO A 138 1.03 6.82 -14.42
C PRO A 138 -0.34 6.46 -15.00
N ALA A 139 -1.08 7.46 -15.47
CA ALA A 139 -2.42 7.24 -16.05
C ALA A 139 -2.37 6.35 -17.31
N GLU A 140 -1.30 6.46 -18.09
CA GLU A 140 -1.04 5.62 -19.28
C GLU A 140 -0.97 4.14 -18.93
N VAL A 141 -0.31 3.80 -17.83
CA VAL A 141 -0.16 2.42 -17.35
C VAL A 141 -1.49 1.85 -16.88
N ILE A 142 -2.30 2.65 -16.19
CA ILE A 142 -3.64 2.26 -15.77
C ILE A 142 -4.55 2.04 -16.99
N ALA A 143 -4.48 2.93 -17.98
CA ALA A 143 -5.24 2.80 -19.22
C ALA A 143 -4.82 1.56 -20.03
N ALA A 144 -3.52 1.30 -20.15
CA ALA A 144 -2.99 0.13 -20.83
C ALA A 144 -3.40 -1.17 -20.12
N PHE A 145 -3.37 -1.19 -18.78
CA PHE A 145 -3.85 -2.32 -17.98
C PHE A 145 -5.34 -2.57 -18.22
N ASN A 146 -6.16 -1.53 -18.18
CA ASN A 146 -7.60 -1.65 -18.44
C ASN A 146 -7.88 -2.11 -19.87
N ALA A 147 -7.13 -1.64 -20.88
CA ALA A 147 -7.28 -2.05 -22.27
C ALA A 147 -6.90 -3.52 -22.50
N ALA A 148 -5.93 -4.04 -21.76
CA ALA A 148 -5.52 -5.44 -21.83
C ALA A 148 -6.48 -6.40 -21.10
N HIS A 149 -7.31 -5.88 -20.19
CA HIS A 149 -8.27 -6.64 -19.38
C HIS A 149 -9.73 -6.24 -19.66
N ALA A 150 -9.99 -5.66 -20.84
CA ALA A 150 -11.32 -5.30 -21.33
C ALA A 150 -11.92 -6.39 -22.22
#